data_AF-A0A3N5R9P8-F1
#
_entry.id   AF-A0A3N5R9P8-F1
#
_cell.length_a   1.000
_cell.length_b   1.000
_cell.length_c   1.000
_cell.angle_alpha   90.00
_cell.angle_beta   90.00
_cell.angle_gamma   90.00
#
_symmetry.space_group_name_H-M   'P 1'
#
loop_
_entity.id
_entity.type
_entity.pdbx_description
1 polymer ?
#
loop_
_entity_poly.entity_id
_entity_poly.type
_entity_poly.pdbx_seq_one_letter_code
_entity_poly.pdbx_strand_id
1 'polypeptide(L)' 'MEINPIKNAADYRAALKEIEQLFDAASYSPEGDRLEKLVALVESYEEIHYSLPAPDPAEALRYFFESRGLPRQDR' A
#
# COMPACT_ATOMS: atom_id res chain seq x y z
N MET A 1 -18.68 17.43 -0.78
CA MET A 1 -17.81 17.12 -1.94
C MET A 1 -17.81 15.61 -2.09
N GLU A 2 -18.09 15.07 -3.27
CA GLU A 2 -18.14 13.62 -3.50
C GLU A 2 -16.74 13.09 -3.79
N ILE A 3 -16.28 12.14 -2.99
CA ILE A 3 -15.08 11.34 -3.25
C ILE A 3 -15.54 10.11 -4.04
N ASN A 4 -14.95 9.92 -5.22
CA ASN A 4 -15.31 8.84 -6.13
C ASN A 4 -14.37 7.64 -5.96
N PRO A 5 -14.87 6.40 -6.15
CA PRO A 5 -14.01 5.22 -6.12
C PRO A 5 -13.00 5.22 -7.26
N ILE A 6 -11.80 4.70 -7.00
CA ILE A 6 -10.72 4.54 -7.98
C ILE A 6 -11.02 3.31 -8.83
N LYS A 7 -11.34 3.49 -10.12
CA LYS A 7 -11.71 2.38 -11.01
C LYS A 7 -10.62 2.01 -12.02
N ASN A 8 -9.69 2.92 -12.27
CA ASN A 8 -8.68 2.76 -13.30
C ASN A 8 -7.37 3.48 -12.90
N ALA A 9 -6.32 3.26 -13.70
CA ALA A 9 -5.00 3.83 -13.44
C ALA A 9 -4.94 5.37 -13.53
N ALA A 10 -5.86 6.01 -14.28
CA ALA A 10 -5.94 7.47 -14.34
C ALA A 10 -6.53 8.04 -13.04
N ASP A 11 -7.61 7.44 -12.53
CA ASP A 11 -8.20 7.79 -11.23
C ASP A 11 -7.16 7.61 -10.12
N TYR A 12 -6.38 6.53 -10.17
CA TYR A 12 -5.32 6.24 -9.20
C TYR A 12 -4.24 7.33 -9.20
N ARG A 13 -3.73 7.71 -10.38
CA ARG A 13 -2.74 8.80 -10.50
C ARG A 13 -3.30 10.15 -10.05
N ALA A 14 -4.58 10.41 -10.32
CA ALA A 14 -5.24 11.63 -9.86
C ALA A 14 -5.34 11.67 -8.33
N ALA A 15 -5.74 10.55 -7.71
CA ALA A 15 -5.81 10.41 -6.27
C ALA A 15 -4.43 10.60 -5.61
N LEU A 16 -3.37 10.01 -6.16
CA LEU A 16 -2.00 10.21 -5.65
C LEU A 16 -1.58 11.67 -5.70
N LYS A 17 -1.83 12.37 -6.82
CA LYS A 17 -1.52 13.79 -6.94
C LYS A 17 -2.29 14.65 -5.94
N GLU A 18 -3.53 14.28 -5.65
CA GLU A 18 -4.34 14.98 -4.65
C GLU A 18 -3.85 14.73 -3.22
N ILE A 19 -3.45 13.49 -2.91
CA ILE A 19 -2.79 13.15 -1.65
C ILE A 19 -1.51 13.98 -1.45
N GLU A 20 -0.67 14.11 -2.49
CA GLU A 20 0.55 14.95 -2.44
C GLU A 20 0.24 16.40 -2.08
N GLN A 21 -0.88 16.95 -2.57
CA GLN A 21 -1.31 18.32 -2.27
C GLN A 21 -1.87 18.50 -0.86
N LEU A 22 -2.37 17.41 -0.26
CA LEU A 22 -2.99 17.42 1.07
C LEU A 22 -2.05 16.91 2.17
N PHE A 23 -0.78 16.62 1.85
CA PHE A 23 0.15 15.98 2.78
C PHE A 23 0.40 16.79 4.06
N ASP A 24 0.37 18.13 3.96
CA ASP A 24 0.50 19.06 5.08
C ASP A 24 -0.84 19.46 5.72
N ALA A 25 -1.95 18.78 5.36
CA ALA A 25 -3.26 19.09 5.92
C ALA A 25 -3.29 18.85 7.43
N ALA A 26 -3.88 19.78 8.17
CA ALA A 26 -4.04 19.62 9.61
C ALA A 26 -4.96 18.44 9.94
N SER A 27 -4.62 17.67 10.97
CA SER A 27 -5.49 16.60 11.48
C SER A 27 -6.85 17.17 11.90
N TYR A 28 -7.93 16.41 11.65
CA TYR A 28 -9.32 16.82 11.95
C TYR A 28 -9.80 18.07 11.20
N SER A 29 -9.11 18.50 10.15
CA SER A 29 -9.60 19.49 9.19
C SER A 29 -10.37 18.82 8.05
N PRO A 30 -11.23 19.55 7.32
CA PRO A 30 -11.88 19.02 6.12
C PRO A 30 -10.90 18.45 5.09
N GLU A 31 -9.71 19.03 4.98
CA GLU A 31 -8.61 18.58 4.14
C GLU A 31 -8.00 17.28 4.66
N GLY A 32 -7.82 17.14 5.98
CA GLY A 32 -7.36 15.91 6.63
C GLY A 32 -8.35 14.76 6.46
N ASP A 33 -9.65 15.02 6.68
CA ASP A 33 -10.73 14.05 6.45
C ASP A 33 -10.77 13.58 4.99
N ARG A 34 -10.38 14.45 4.05
CA ARG A 34 -10.28 14.13 2.62
C ARG A 34 -9.06 13.28 2.33
N LEU A 35 -7.90 13.64 2.89
CA LEU A 35 -6.67 12.87 2.79
C LEU A 35 -6.88 11.43 3.26
N GLU A 36 -7.48 11.23 4.45
CA GLU A 36 -7.74 9.88 4.99
C GLU A 36 -8.59 9.01 4.03
N LYS A 37 -9.63 9.61 3.44
CA LYS A 37 -10.51 8.89 2.49
C LYS A 37 -9.79 8.54 1.19
N LEU A 38 -8.96 9.45 0.66
CA LEU A 38 -8.18 9.17 -0.55
C LEU A 38 -7.16 8.06 -0.31
N VAL A 39 -6.49 8.07 0.84
CA VAL A 39 -5.54 7.03 1.23
C VAL A 39 -6.24 5.67 1.29
N ALA A 40 -7.39 5.57 1.97
CA ALA A 40 -8.14 4.32 2.05
C ALA A 40 -8.59 3.79 0.67
N LEU A 41 -8.96 4.67 -0.26
CA LEU A 41 -9.30 4.28 -1.64
C LEU A 41 -8.08 3.80 -2.43
N VAL A 42 -6.94 4.47 -2.27
CA VAL A 42 -5.68 4.07 -2.89
C VAL A 42 -5.27 2.69 -2.40
N GLU A 43 -5.27 2.45 -1.09
CA GLU A 43 -4.95 1.15 -0.49
C GLU A 43 -5.84 0.02 -1.06
N SER A 44 -7.15 0.24 -1.11
CA SER A 44 -8.09 -0.74 -1.67
C SER A 44 -7.83 -1.04 -3.15
N TYR A 45 -7.46 -0.02 -3.94
CA TYR A 45 -7.09 -0.22 -5.34
C TYR A 45 -5.78 -1.02 -5.46
N GLU A 46 -4.78 -0.70 -4.64
CA GLU A 46 -3.48 -1.35 -4.64
C GLU A 46 -3.54 -2.81 -4.19
N GLU A 47 -4.38 -3.15 -3.22
CA GLU A 47 -4.58 -4.53 -2.78
C GLU A 47 -5.04 -5.45 -3.94
N ILE A 48 -5.85 -4.91 -4.86
CA ILE A 48 -6.38 -5.64 -6.01
C ILE A 48 -5.37 -5.65 -7.18
N HIS A 49 -4.71 -4.53 -7.44
CA HIS A 49 -3.92 -4.33 -8.68
C HIS A 49 -2.42 -4.55 -8.50
N TYR A 50 -1.90 -4.30 -7.30
CA TYR A 50 -0.48 -4.38 -6.95
C TYR A 50 -0.24 -5.29 -5.75
N SER A 51 -1.15 -6.24 -5.50
CA SER A 51 -0.98 -7.25 -4.46
C SER A 51 0.40 -7.88 -4.60
N LEU A 52 1.25 -7.71 -3.58
CA LEU A 52 2.49 -8.43 -3.52
C LEU A 52 2.12 -9.91 -3.34
N PRO A 53 2.52 -10.80 -4.26
CA PRO A 53 2.34 -12.21 -4.00
C PRO A 53 3.06 -12.54 -2.70
N ALA A 54 2.39 -13.29 -1.81
CA ALA A 54 3.05 -13.80 -0.62
C ALA A 54 4.37 -14.46 -1.06
N PRO A 55 5.49 -14.19 -0.36
CA PRO A 55 6.75 -14.83 -0.71
C PRO A 55 6.53 -16.35 -0.70
N ASP A 56 7.09 -17.03 -1.69
CA ASP A 56 7.08 -18.50 -1.73
C ASP A 56 7.52 -19.02 -0.35
N PRO A 57 6.74 -19.89 0.33
CA PRO A 57 7.12 -20.43 1.62
C PRO A 57 8.56 -20.97 1.68
N ALA A 58 9.08 -21.50 0.56
CA ALA A 58 10.48 -21.92 0.47
C ALA A 58 11.47 -20.75 0.53
N GLU A 59 11.18 -19.64 -0.15
CA GLU A 59 11.98 -18.40 -0.08
C GLU A 59 11.89 -17.75 1.30
N ALA A 60 10.70 -17.74 1.92
CA ALA A 60 10.52 -17.24 3.29
C ALA A 60 11.34 -18.06 4.31
N LEU A 61 11.37 -19.39 4.16
CA LEU A 61 12.23 -20.28 4.97
C LEU A 61 13.72 -20.01 4.72
N ARG A 62 14.14 -19.86 3.45
CA ARG A 62 15.53 -19.54 3.11
C ARG A 62 15.96 -18.24 3.77
N TYR A 63 15.18 -17.17 3.65
CA TYR A 63 15.44 -15.90 4.30
C TYR A 63 15.53 -16.04 5.82
N PHE A 64 14.65 -16.84 6.44
CA PHE A 64 14.70 -17.10 7.88
C PHE A 64 15.99 -17.80 8.32
N PHE A 65 16.47 -18.80 7.57
CA PHE A 65 17.75 -19.46 7.85
C PHE A 65 18.94 -18.53 7.61
N GLU A 66 18.97 -17.80 6.49
CA GLU A 66 20.04 -16.89 6.10
C GLU A 66 20.16 -15.69 7.07
N SER A 67 19.04 -15.07 7.46
CA SER A 67 19.02 -13.94 8.40
C SER A 67 19.47 -14.31 9.81
N ARG A 68 19.39 -15.59 10.19
CA ARG A 68 19.83 -16.09 11.50
C ARG A 68 21.19 -16.78 11.47
N GLY A 69 21.87 -16.81 10.32
CA GLY A 69 23.15 -17.49 10.15
C GLY A 69 23.08 -19.00 10.41
N LEU A 70 21.89 -19.60 10.30
CA LEU A 70 21.69 -21.02 10.52
C LEU A 70 22.11 -21.77 9.26
N PRO A 71 23.04 -22.74 9.34
CA PRO A 71 23.37 -23.57 8.19
C PRO A 71 22.12 -24.37 7.79
N ARG A 72 21.87 -24.50 6.48
CA ARG A 72 20.82 -25.41 6.00
C ARG A 72 21.09 -26.79 6.58
N GLN A 73 20.15 -27.37 7.32
CA GLN A 73 20.24 -28.78 7.69
C GLN A 73 19.96 -29.59 6.42
N ASP A 74 21.03 -29.91 5.70
CA ASP A 74 21.04 -30.91 4.65
C ASP A 74 20.62 -32.25 5.28
N ARG A 75 19.49 -32.81 4.83
CA ARG A 75 19.06 -34.17 5.16
C ARG A 75 18.49 -34.87 3.95
#